data_AF-A0A6A7BUE2-F1
#
_entry.id   AF-A0A6A7BUE2-F1
#
_cell.length_a   1.000
_cell.length_b   1.000
_cell.length_c   1.000
_cell.angle_alpha   90.00
_cell.angle_beta   90.00
_cell.angle_gamma   90.00
#
_symmetry.space_group_name_H-M   'P 1'
#
loop_
_entity.id
_entity.type
_entity.pdbx_description
1 polymer ?
#
loop_
_entity_poly.entity_id
_entity_poly.type
_entity_poly.pdbx_seq_one_letter_code
_entity_poly.pdbx_strand_id
1 'polypeptide(L)'
;MRTWLKGPGKAFRDPLPGSTNYLGAYDKSGKLIRTKQQAEDGKLPAERRSDLRPYPQNPYFRSEPVLSEEFRELIYDLVVNHKHDIVSLAAGFSIDTRRVAAVARLKAVEKQWEAQNKPLATAYAEAVLAMLPQTYSKSQTPHESVNDLPVHRATNRQIFYPTSESRQFTREDAAKAFSEDLLPAEKRIPIPQLVQNQRWTDQGKTREERELLQRQADAAEAAEAAAQERKRREDAAARIRVVQGRRWDFVFENVTGAGHRYGFPHEDRKRGHVKIPTSA
;
A
#
# COMPACT_ATOMS: atom_id res chain seq x y z
N MET A 1 29.12 -18.78 22.43
CA MET A 1 29.04 -18.11 21.11
C MET A 1 29.66 -18.92 19.97
N ARG A 2 30.97 -19.19 19.95
CA ARG A 2 31.64 -19.94 18.83
C ARG A 2 31.02 -21.32 18.54
N THR A 3 30.65 -22.07 19.58
CA THR A 3 29.97 -23.37 19.45
C THR A 3 28.62 -23.26 18.75
N TRP A 4 27.88 -22.18 19.00
CA TRP A 4 26.60 -21.94 18.33
C TRP A 4 26.80 -21.60 16.86
N LEU A 5 27.73 -20.70 16.54
CA LEU A 5 28.05 -20.31 15.16
C LEU A 5 28.55 -21.48 14.31
N LYS A 6 29.29 -22.42 14.90
CA LYS A 6 29.75 -23.65 14.23
C LYS A 6 28.71 -24.77 14.20
N GLY A 7 27.71 -24.70 15.09
CA GLY A 7 26.60 -25.65 15.20
C GLY A 7 25.33 -25.07 14.59
N PRO A 8 24.27 -24.78 15.39
CA PRO A 8 22.98 -24.31 14.87
C PRO A 8 23.05 -23.06 13.97
N GLY A 9 23.97 -22.14 14.28
CA GLY A 9 24.13 -20.88 13.55
C GLY A 9 24.76 -21.03 12.16
N LYS A 10 25.36 -22.19 11.85
CA LYS A 10 26.02 -22.44 10.56
C LYS A 10 25.05 -22.30 9.38
N ALA A 11 23.76 -22.60 9.60
CA ALA A 11 22.71 -22.51 8.59
C ALA A 11 22.49 -21.09 8.05
N PHE A 12 22.89 -20.05 8.79
CA PHE A 12 22.68 -18.64 8.41
C PHE A 12 23.91 -18.01 7.76
N ARG A 13 24.99 -18.77 7.55
CA ARG A 13 26.20 -18.26 6.88
C ARG A 13 25.91 -17.89 5.43
N ASP A 14 25.18 -18.77 4.75
CA ASP A 14 24.79 -18.62 3.35
C ASP A 14 23.26 -18.62 3.28
N PRO A 15 22.65 -17.83 2.38
CA PRO A 15 21.21 -17.80 2.23
C PRO A 15 20.68 -19.15 1.73
N LEU A 16 19.45 -19.47 2.11
CA LEU A 16 18.80 -20.68 1.64
C LEU A 16 18.26 -20.44 0.22
N PRO A 17 18.65 -21.22 -0.79
CA PRO A 17 18.18 -20.98 -2.16
C PRO A 17 16.66 -21.15 -2.27
N GLY A 18 15.99 -20.15 -2.84
CA GLY A 18 14.55 -20.18 -3.12
C GLY A 18 13.66 -20.16 -1.88
N SER A 19 14.19 -19.76 -0.72
CA SER A 19 13.46 -19.77 0.53
C SER A 19 14.08 -18.81 1.56
N THR A 20 13.24 -18.22 2.39
CA THR A 20 13.62 -17.50 3.61
C THR A 20 14.39 -18.39 4.58
N ASN A 21 15.33 -17.77 5.29
CA ASN A 21 16.22 -18.42 6.24
C ASN A 21 16.12 -17.75 7.62
N TYR A 22 14.90 -17.68 8.16
CA TYR A 22 14.64 -17.03 9.45
C TYR A 22 14.84 -17.97 10.63
N LEU A 23 15.26 -17.42 11.78
CA LEU A 23 15.50 -18.17 13.00
C LEU A 23 14.25 -18.94 13.49
N GLY A 24 13.06 -18.40 13.26
CA GLY A 24 11.79 -19.05 13.63
C GLY A 24 11.49 -20.36 12.87
N ALA A 25 12.17 -20.62 11.75
CA ALA A 25 11.99 -21.83 10.95
C ALA A 25 12.81 -23.04 11.48
N TYR A 26 13.69 -22.83 12.46
CA TYR A 26 14.62 -23.83 12.98
C TYR A 26 14.28 -24.24 14.41
N ASP A 27 14.57 -25.48 14.76
CA ASP A 27 14.53 -25.94 16.15
C ASP A 27 15.79 -25.50 16.93
N LYS A 28 15.82 -25.79 18.24
CA LYS A 28 16.95 -25.43 19.12
C LYS A 28 18.27 -26.07 18.69
N SER A 29 18.24 -27.15 17.93
CA SER A 29 19.42 -27.82 17.37
C SER A 29 19.88 -27.21 16.04
N GLY A 30 19.16 -26.24 15.48
CA GLY A 30 19.46 -25.64 14.19
C GLY A 30 19.05 -26.51 13.01
N LYS A 31 18.11 -27.45 13.21
CA LYS A 31 17.50 -28.21 12.11
C LYS A 31 16.21 -27.52 11.67
N LEU A 32 16.04 -27.38 10.35
CA LEU A 32 14.86 -26.79 9.75
C LEU A 32 13.61 -27.63 10.06
N ILE A 33 12.60 -27.05 10.69
CA ILE A 33 11.44 -27.78 11.25
C ILE A 33 10.67 -28.54 10.17
N ARG A 34 10.45 -27.90 9.01
CA ARG A 34 9.70 -28.50 7.88
C ARG A 34 10.39 -29.70 7.22
N THR A 35 11.70 -29.91 7.42
CA THR A 35 12.41 -31.10 6.87
C THR A 35 12.07 -32.40 7.59
N LYS A 36 11.41 -32.34 8.77
CA LYS A 36 10.97 -33.54 9.50
C LYS A 36 9.78 -34.24 8.84
N GLN A 37 9.13 -33.60 7.87
CA GLN A 37 8.03 -34.19 7.09
C GLN A 37 8.57 -34.55 5.70
N GLN A 38 8.63 -35.86 5.44
CA GLN A 38 9.09 -36.57 4.24
C GLN A 38 9.48 -35.70 3.02
N ALA A 39 10.78 -35.68 2.71
CA ALA A 39 11.26 -35.28 1.39
C ALA A 39 11.28 -36.53 0.51
N GLU A 40 10.21 -36.77 -0.26
CA GLU A 40 10.19 -37.89 -1.20
C GLU A 40 11.10 -37.67 -2.42
N ASP A 41 11.57 -36.45 -2.69
CA ASP A 41 12.35 -36.13 -3.91
C ASP A 41 13.57 -35.21 -3.69
N GLY A 42 14.09 -35.10 -2.47
CA GLY A 42 15.26 -34.23 -2.18
C GLY A 42 15.00 -32.71 -2.31
N LYS A 43 13.78 -32.30 -2.64
CA LYS A 43 13.32 -30.89 -2.63
C LYS A 43 12.80 -30.50 -1.25
N LEU A 44 13.13 -29.28 -0.82
CA LEU A 44 12.59 -28.72 0.43
C LEU A 44 11.07 -28.50 0.29
N PRO A 45 10.27 -28.83 1.30
CA PRO A 45 8.85 -28.49 1.32
C PRO A 45 8.64 -26.98 1.24
N ALA A 46 7.52 -26.55 0.66
CA ALA A 46 7.12 -25.14 0.62
C ALA A 46 7.09 -24.52 2.02
N GLU A 47 7.39 -23.22 2.09
CA GLU A 47 7.43 -22.48 3.36
C GLU A 47 6.06 -22.42 4.02
N ARG A 48 6.04 -22.62 5.33
CA ARG A 48 4.85 -22.37 6.13
C ARG A 48 4.84 -20.94 6.60
N ARG A 49 3.65 -20.47 6.92
CA ARG A 49 3.48 -19.16 7.55
C ARG A 49 4.30 -18.98 8.83
N SER A 50 4.55 -20.06 9.60
CA SER A 50 5.41 -20.04 10.79
C SER A 50 6.89 -19.81 10.50
N ASP A 51 7.35 -20.22 9.32
CA ASP A 51 8.76 -20.18 8.93
C ASP A 51 9.17 -18.74 8.58
N LEU A 52 8.20 -17.93 8.15
CA LEU A 52 8.34 -16.50 7.84
C LEU A 52 8.55 -15.60 9.07
N ARG A 53 8.91 -16.15 10.24
CA ARG A 53 9.09 -15.39 11.49
C ARG A 53 10.57 -15.08 11.73
N PRO A 54 11.02 -13.84 11.47
CA PRO A 54 12.40 -13.45 11.74
C PRO A 54 12.73 -13.48 13.25
N TYR A 55 11.76 -13.13 14.10
CA TYR A 55 11.95 -13.07 15.55
C TYR A 55 11.14 -14.18 16.25
N PRO A 56 11.79 -15.21 16.83
CA PRO A 56 11.09 -16.33 17.44
C PRO A 56 10.14 -15.93 18.59
N GLN A 57 10.47 -14.86 19.32
CA GLN A 57 9.69 -14.37 20.45
C GLN A 57 8.47 -13.53 20.04
N ASN A 58 8.43 -13.01 18.81
CA ASN A 58 7.31 -12.23 18.30
C ASN A 58 6.56 -13.02 17.20
N PRO A 59 5.52 -13.79 17.55
CA PRO A 59 4.78 -14.60 16.57
C PRO A 59 3.91 -13.79 15.62
N TYR A 60 3.65 -12.51 15.94
CA TYR A 60 2.81 -11.62 15.15
C TYR A 60 3.57 -10.99 13.99
N PHE A 61 4.85 -10.64 14.18
CA PHE A 61 5.66 -10.08 13.10
C PHE A 61 6.17 -11.19 12.16
N ARG A 62 5.85 -11.06 10.88
CA ARG A 62 6.22 -12.00 9.83
C ARG A 62 6.77 -11.24 8.64
N SER A 63 7.68 -11.88 7.91
CA SER A 63 8.09 -11.39 6.60
C SER A 63 6.99 -11.71 5.60
N GLU A 64 6.16 -10.72 5.32
CA GLU A 64 5.19 -10.80 4.21
C GLU A 64 5.94 -10.79 2.86
N PRO A 65 5.36 -11.40 1.81
CA PRO A 65 6.01 -11.47 0.52
C PRO A 65 6.17 -10.09 -0.14
N VAL A 66 7.23 -9.93 -0.92
CA VAL A 66 7.47 -8.76 -1.75
C VAL A 66 7.11 -9.04 -3.21
N LEU A 67 6.76 -8.00 -3.97
CA LEU A 67 6.55 -8.16 -5.42
C LEU A 67 7.85 -8.60 -6.09
N SER A 68 7.79 -9.62 -6.95
CA SER A 68 8.94 -10.03 -7.76
C SER A 68 9.29 -8.95 -8.77
N GLU A 69 10.53 -8.99 -9.27
CA GLU A 69 11.03 -7.99 -10.22
C GLU A 69 10.22 -7.97 -11.52
N GLU A 70 9.93 -9.15 -12.07
CA GLU A 70 9.06 -9.32 -13.24
C GLU A 70 7.65 -8.74 -13.01
N PHE A 71 7.11 -8.90 -11.80
CA PHE A 71 5.78 -8.40 -11.49
C PHE A 71 5.76 -6.87 -11.38
N ARG A 72 6.84 -6.26 -10.85
CA ARG A 72 6.99 -4.79 -10.84
C ARG A 72 7.06 -4.23 -12.26
N GLU A 73 7.80 -4.89 -13.15
CA GLU A 73 7.89 -4.50 -14.54
C GLU A 73 6.52 -4.59 -15.24
N LEU A 74 5.78 -5.67 -15.03
CA LEU A 74 4.41 -5.84 -15.55
C LEU A 74 3.48 -4.72 -15.07
N ILE A 75 3.51 -4.40 -13.76
CA ILE A 75 2.68 -3.32 -13.20
C ILE A 75 3.05 -1.98 -13.87
N TYR A 76 4.33 -1.69 -14.02
CA TYR A 76 4.80 -0.46 -14.65
C TYR A 76 4.35 -0.36 -16.11
N ASP A 77 4.50 -1.44 -16.88
CA ASP A 77 4.08 -1.52 -18.28
C ASP A 77 2.57 -1.27 -18.44
N LEU A 78 1.75 -1.92 -17.60
CA LEU A 78 0.29 -1.75 -17.62
C LEU A 78 -0.13 -0.30 -17.30
N VAL A 79 0.54 0.36 -16.36
CA VAL A 79 0.24 1.76 -15.99
C VAL A 79 0.73 2.74 -17.05
N VAL A 80 1.98 2.60 -17.51
CA VAL A 80 2.64 3.63 -18.33
C VAL A 80 2.34 3.44 -19.81
N ASN A 81 2.43 2.22 -20.33
CA ASN A 81 2.27 1.94 -21.75
C ASN A 81 0.80 1.65 -22.10
N HIS A 82 0.13 0.83 -21.30
CA HIS A 82 -1.27 0.47 -21.54
C HIS A 82 -2.30 1.42 -20.92
N LYS A 83 -1.85 2.40 -20.12
CA LYS A 83 -2.71 3.42 -19.47
C LYS A 83 -3.86 2.82 -18.65
N HIS A 84 -3.63 1.64 -18.08
CA HIS A 84 -4.59 1.06 -17.13
C HIS A 84 -4.66 1.90 -15.87
N ASP A 85 -5.87 2.04 -15.35
CA ASP A 85 -6.10 2.73 -14.09
C ASP A 85 -5.52 1.97 -12.89
N ILE A 86 -4.98 2.71 -11.93
CA ILE A 86 -4.30 2.16 -10.75
C ILE A 86 -5.28 1.38 -9.88
N VAL A 87 -6.52 1.86 -9.74
CA VAL A 87 -7.55 1.23 -8.89
C VAL A 87 -8.00 -0.10 -9.51
N SER A 88 -8.21 -0.14 -10.82
CA SER A 88 -8.53 -1.38 -11.53
C SER A 88 -7.41 -2.42 -11.42
N LEU A 89 -6.14 -2.00 -11.54
CA LEU A 89 -4.98 -2.91 -11.39
C LEU A 89 -4.84 -3.42 -9.95
N ALA A 90 -5.02 -2.53 -8.96
CA ALA A 90 -5.01 -2.88 -7.54
C ALA A 90 -6.07 -3.95 -7.22
N ALA A 91 -7.29 -3.77 -7.75
CA ALA A 91 -8.38 -4.74 -7.62
C ALA A 91 -8.04 -6.08 -8.30
N GLY A 92 -7.53 -6.03 -9.54
CA GLY A 92 -7.22 -7.24 -10.33
C GLY A 92 -6.08 -8.08 -9.76
N PHE A 93 -5.03 -7.43 -9.24
CA PHE A 93 -3.85 -8.11 -8.68
C PHE A 93 -3.88 -8.30 -7.17
N SER A 94 -4.92 -7.80 -6.49
CA SER A 94 -5.01 -7.78 -5.02
C SER A 94 -3.77 -7.14 -4.37
N ILE A 95 -3.44 -5.93 -4.85
CA ILE A 95 -2.34 -5.08 -4.36
C ILE A 95 -2.95 -3.75 -3.92
N ASP A 96 -2.44 -3.13 -2.86
CA ASP A 96 -2.88 -1.81 -2.41
C ASP A 96 -2.57 -0.74 -3.50
N THR A 97 -3.52 0.16 -3.75
CA THR A 97 -3.37 1.27 -4.71
C THR A 97 -2.13 2.11 -4.41
N ARG A 98 -1.80 2.29 -3.12
CA ARG A 98 -0.60 3.00 -2.68
C ARG A 98 0.68 2.30 -3.12
N ARG A 99 0.69 0.97 -3.09
CA ARG A 99 1.83 0.15 -3.51
C ARG A 99 1.98 0.16 -5.02
N VAL A 100 0.89 0.03 -5.78
CA VAL A 100 0.92 0.14 -7.25
C VAL A 100 1.50 1.49 -7.69
N ALA A 101 1.05 2.58 -7.08
CA ALA A 101 1.57 3.92 -7.36
C ALA A 101 3.06 4.06 -7.01
N ALA A 102 3.50 3.50 -5.88
CA ALA A 102 4.91 3.50 -5.49
C ALA A 102 5.79 2.70 -6.47
N VAL A 103 5.34 1.51 -6.90
CA VAL A 103 6.04 0.69 -7.90
C VAL A 103 6.19 1.46 -9.21
N ALA A 104 5.12 2.08 -9.70
CA ALA A 104 5.17 2.86 -10.93
C ALA A 104 6.18 4.02 -10.85
N ARG A 105 6.24 4.73 -9.71
CA ARG A 105 7.20 5.82 -9.47
C ARG A 105 8.65 5.32 -9.40
N LEU A 106 8.91 4.26 -8.64
CA LEU A 106 10.25 3.71 -8.48
C LEU A 106 10.79 3.15 -9.81
N LYS A 107 9.94 2.46 -10.56
CA LYS A 107 10.30 1.98 -11.91
C LYS A 107 10.53 3.12 -12.89
N ALA A 108 9.77 4.21 -12.82
CA ALA A 108 10.07 5.39 -13.64
C ALA A 108 11.47 5.97 -13.36
N VAL A 109 11.89 6.01 -12.09
CA VAL A 109 13.25 6.44 -11.71
C VAL A 109 14.31 5.45 -12.21
N GLU A 110 14.05 4.15 -12.11
CA GLU A 110 14.93 3.11 -12.64
C GLU A 110 15.14 3.25 -14.16
N LYS A 111 14.06 3.39 -14.94
CA LYS A 111 14.13 3.65 -16.39
C LYS A 111 14.89 4.94 -16.73
N GLN A 112 14.71 5.98 -15.91
CA GLN A 112 15.47 7.21 -16.07
C GLN A 112 16.97 7.00 -15.82
N TRP A 113 17.34 6.17 -14.84
CA TRP A 113 18.74 5.85 -14.55
C TRP A 113 19.37 4.99 -15.64
N GLU A 114 18.63 4.01 -16.17
CA GLU A 114 19.02 3.22 -17.35
C GLU A 114 19.28 4.14 -18.55
N ALA A 115 18.36 5.07 -18.84
CA ALA A 115 18.52 6.05 -19.92
C ALA A 115 19.74 6.98 -19.72
N GLN A 116 20.12 7.23 -18.47
CA GLN A 116 21.31 8.00 -18.10
C GLN A 116 22.58 7.12 -18.01
N ASN A 117 22.49 5.82 -18.31
CA ASN A 117 23.57 4.84 -18.15
C ASN A 117 24.21 4.84 -16.74
N LYS A 118 23.40 5.08 -15.71
CA LYS A 118 23.86 4.98 -14.31
C LYS A 118 23.99 3.52 -13.90
N PRO A 119 25.05 3.14 -13.18
CA PRO A 119 25.21 1.77 -12.72
C PRO A 119 24.14 1.42 -11.69
N LEU A 120 23.39 0.35 -11.96
CA LEU A 120 22.38 -0.22 -11.06
C LEU A 120 23.01 -1.26 -10.13
N ALA A 121 22.50 -1.37 -8.90
CA ALA A 121 22.96 -2.34 -7.91
C ALA A 121 22.29 -3.72 -8.09
N THR A 122 22.35 -4.29 -9.31
CA THR A 122 21.62 -5.52 -9.69
C THR A 122 22.02 -6.73 -8.86
N ALA A 123 23.31 -7.01 -8.73
CA ALA A 123 23.81 -8.15 -7.94
C ALA A 123 23.38 -8.09 -6.47
N TYR A 124 23.30 -6.88 -5.90
CA TYR A 124 22.78 -6.67 -4.56
C TYR A 124 21.27 -6.93 -4.50
N ALA A 125 20.51 -6.38 -5.44
CA ALA A 125 19.06 -6.56 -5.51
C ALA A 125 18.68 -8.05 -5.66
N GLU A 126 19.33 -8.77 -6.55
CA GLU A 126 19.12 -10.22 -6.77
C GLU A 126 19.40 -11.03 -5.51
N ALA A 127 20.54 -10.78 -4.85
CA ALA A 127 20.92 -11.48 -3.62
C ALA A 127 19.91 -11.23 -2.49
N VAL A 128 19.42 -9.99 -2.34
CA VAL A 128 18.42 -9.65 -1.32
C VAL A 128 17.06 -10.25 -1.65
N LEU A 129 16.61 -10.19 -2.90
CA LEU A 129 15.33 -10.76 -3.32
C LEU A 129 15.31 -12.28 -3.16
N ALA A 130 16.44 -12.97 -3.34
CA ALA A 130 16.55 -14.40 -3.11
C ALA A 130 16.35 -14.80 -1.64
N MET A 131 16.53 -13.88 -0.69
CA MET A 131 16.34 -14.12 0.75
C MET A 131 14.91 -13.83 1.24
N LEU A 132 14.10 -13.15 0.42
CA LEU A 132 12.75 -12.71 0.79
C LEU A 132 11.68 -13.59 0.11
N PRO A 133 10.52 -13.79 0.74
CA PRO A 133 9.40 -14.44 0.07
C PRO A 133 8.88 -13.51 -1.03
N GLN A 134 8.50 -14.07 -2.18
CA GLN A 134 8.07 -13.29 -3.34
C GLN A 134 6.69 -13.71 -3.83
N THR A 135 5.93 -12.73 -4.31
CA THR A 135 4.69 -12.95 -5.09
C THR A 135 4.95 -12.64 -6.55
N TYR A 136 4.51 -13.57 -7.40
CA TYR A 136 4.58 -13.47 -8.85
C TYR A 136 3.21 -13.10 -9.43
N SER A 137 3.17 -12.59 -10.66
CA SER A 137 1.94 -12.14 -11.32
C SER A 137 0.86 -13.21 -11.46
N LYS A 138 1.26 -14.48 -11.61
CA LYS A 138 0.36 -15.64 -11.73
C LYS A 138 0.04 -16.30 -10.37
N SER A 139 0.44 -15.68 -9.27
CA SER A 139 0.14 -16.22 -7.94
C SER A 139 -1.37 -16.24 -7.71
N GLN A 140 -1.89 -17.37 -7.22
CA GLN A 140 -3.31 -17.48 -6.86
C GLN A 140 -3.61 -16.79 -5.53
N THR A 141 -2.61 -16.61 -4.68
CA THR A 141 -2.78 -15.93 -3.40
C THR A 141 -2.71 -14.42 -3.58
N PRO A 142 -3.68 -13.66 -3.02
CA PRO A 142 -3.58 -12.21 -2.93
C PRO A 142 -2.23 -11.77 -2.35
N HIS A 143 -1.65 -10.70 -2.89
CA HIS A 143 -0.40 -10.15 -2.36
C HIS A 143 -0.63 -9.53 -0.98
N GLU A 144 -1.70 -8.74 -0.83
CA GLU A 144 -2.09 -8.12 0.43
C GLU A 144 -3.62 -7.89 0.50
N SER A 145 -4.11 -7.41 1.64
CA SER A 145 -5.52 -7.02 1.78
C SER A 145 -5.74 -5.63 1.17
N VAL A 146 -6.62 -5.56 0.18
CA VAL A 146 -6.94 -4.30 -0.53
C VAL A 146 -8.08 -3.51 0.12
N ASN A 147 -8.81 -4.13 1.06
CA ASN A 147 -10.03 -3.57 1.66
C ASN A 147 -9.84 -3.18 3.13
N ASP A 148 -8.59 -3.08 3.59
CA ASP A 148 -8.30 -2.70 4.97
C ASP A 148 -8.70 -1.24 5.23
N LEU A 149 -9.50 -1.05 6.28
CA LEU A 149 -10.00 0.26 6.68
C LEU A 149 -9.23 0.78 7.90
N PRO A 150 -8.76 2.04 7.87
CA PRO A 150 -8.21 2.67 9.07
C PRO A 150 -9.32 2.83 10.12
N VAL A 151 -9.04 2.38 11.34
CA VAL A 151 -9.97 2.50 12.46
C VAL A 151 -10.13 3.97 12.83
N HIS A 152 -11.36 4.48 12.77
CA HIS A 152 -11.64 5.88 13.10
C HIS A 152 -11.79 6.03 14.61
N ARG A 153 -11.31 7.14 15.19
CA ARG A 153 -11.40 7.35 16.65
C ARG A 153 -12.84 7.25 17.17
N ALA A 154 -13.82 7.75 16.41
CA ALA A 154 -15.23 7.70 16.78
C ALA A 154 -15.79 6.27 16.91
N THR A 155 -15.21 5.29 16.20
CA THR A 155 -15.66 3.89 16.23
C THR A 155 -15.04 3.07 17.37
N ASN A 156 -14.18 3.66 18.20
CA ASN A 156 -13.51 2.94 19.30
C ASN A 156 -14.38 2.79 20.56
N ARG A 157 -15.50 3.51 20.64
CA ARG A 157 -16.40 3.44 21.81
C ARG A 157 -17.31 2.22 21.72
N GLN A 158 -17.55 1.56 22.85
CA GLN A 158 -18.56 0.51 22.94
C GLN A 158 -19.93 1.17 23.10
N ILE A 159 -20.89 0.85 22.22
CA ILE A 159 -22.24 1.40 22.25
C ILE A 159 -23.25 0.25 22.21
N PHE A 160 -24.20 0.28 23.13
CA PHE A 160 -25.43 -0.51 23.05
C PHE A 160 -26.57 0.47 22.74
N TYR A 161 -26.96 0.55 21.47
CA TYR A 161 -27.94 1.53 21.00
C TYR A 161 -29.35 0.95 21.13
N PRO A 162 -30.23 1.50 22.00
CA PRO A 162 -31.58 0.99 22.16
C PRO A 162 -32.40 1.29 20.90
N THR A 163 -33.04 0.26 20.35
CA THR A 163 -33.91 0.37 19.18
C THR A 163 -35.25 -0.31 19.44
N SER A 164 -36.25 -0.02 18.61
CA SER A 164 -37.47 -0.83 18.58
C SER A 164 -37.12 -2.29 18.22
N GLU A 165 -37.87 -3.23 18.77
CA GLU A 165 -37.72 -4.68 18.56
C GLU A 165 -37.85 -5.07 17.07
N SER A 166 -38.62 -4.31 16.29
CA SER A 166 -38.85 -4.56 14.86
C SER A 166 -37.94 -3.74 13.93
N ARG A 167 -37.05 -2.89 14.47
CA ARG A 167 -36.21 -2.02 13.64
C ARG A 167 -35.12 -2.83 12.94
N GLN A 168 -35.00 -2.68 11.62
CA GLN A 168 -33.84 -3.14 10.86
C GLN A 168 -32.69 -2.14 11.05
N PHE A 169 -31.65 -2.53 11.79
CA PHE A 169 -30.50 -1.68 12.07
C PHE A 169 -29.39 -1.91 11.04
N THR A 170 -29.15 -0.93 10.17
CA THR A 170 -28.21 -1.04 9.04
C THR A 170 -26.80 -0.52 9.37
N ARG A 171 -25.85 -0.70 8.45
CA ARG A 171 -24.50 -0.11 8.57
C ARG A 171 -24.52 1.42 8.55
N GLU A 172 -25.50 2.03 7.88
CA GLU A 172 -25.67 3.49 7.87
C GLU A 172 -26.20 3.99 9.22
N ASP A 173 -27.16 3.26 9.82
CA ASP A 173 -27.62 3.55 11.18
C ASP A 173 -26.49 3.42 12.20
N ALA A 174 -25.68 2.36 12.08
CA ALA A 174 -24.52 2.14 12.94
C ALA A 174 -23.51 3.28 12.83
N ALA A 175 -23.22 3.76 11.61
CA ALA A 175 -22.30 4.88 11.39
C ALA A 175 -22.80 6.15 12.07
N LYS A 176 -24.08 6.50 11.89
CA LYS A 176 -24.74 7.63 12.57
C LYS A 176 -24.74 7.49 14.09
N ALA A 177 -24.91 6.28 14.61
CA ALA A 177 -24.81 6.01 16.04
C ALA A 177 -23.40 6.25 16.59
N PHE A 178 -22.33 6.16 15.78
CA PHE A 178 -20.97 6.53 16.17
C PHE A 178 -20.67 8.03 16.04
N SER A 179 -21.08 8.66 14.95
CA SER A 179 -21.11 10.13 14.81
C SER A 179 -21.93 10.53 13.60
N GLU A 180 -22.53 11.72 13.62
CA GLU A 180 -23.43 12.20 12.57
C GLU A 180 -22.77 12.22 11.18
N ASP A 181 -21.51 12.65 11.12
CA ASP A 181 -20.76 12.78 9.85
C ASP A 181 -20.00 11.50 9.44
N LEU A 182 -20.12 10.40 10.18
CA LEU A 182 -19.37 9.19 9.84
C LEU A 182 -20.00 8.48 8.64
N LEU A 183 -19.20 8.30 7.60
CA LEU A 183 -19.58 7.44 6.48
C LEU A 183 -19.56 5.96 6.88
N PRO A 184 -20.49 5.14 6.38
CA PRO A 184 -20.48 3.70 6.58
C PRO A 184 -19.19 3.08 6.00
N ALA A 185 -18.80 1.92 6.52
CA ALA A 185 -17.57 1.23 6.13
C ALA A 185 -17.41 1.10 4.61
N GLU A 186 -18.49 0.75 3.90
CA GLU A 186 -18.52 0.56 2.45
C GLU A 186 -18.03 1.78 1.66
N LYS A 187 -18.40 2.99 2.07
CA LYS A 187 -18.03 4.25 1.39
C LYS A 187 -16.60 4.70 1.73
N ARG A 188 -15.96 4.07 2.72
CA ARG A 188 -14.61 4.41 3.19
C ARG A 188 -13.53 3.48 2.64
N ILE A 189 -13.91 2.41 1.93
CA ILE A 189 -12.99 1.43 1.37
C ILE A 189 -12.15 2.12 0.27
N PRO A 190 -10.84 1.83 0.16
CA PRO A 190 -10.00 2.40 -0.89
C PRO A 190 -10.50 2.11 -2.32
N ILE A 191 -11.13 0.95 -2.52
CA ILE A 191 -11.63 0.47 -3.81
C ILE A 191 -13.16 0.23 -3.73
N PRO A 192 -13.99 1.29 -3.76
CA PRO A 192 -15.45 1.15 -3.63
C PRO A 192 -16.09 0.39 -4.82
N GLN A 193 -15.41 0.39 -5.97
CA GLN A 193 -15.83 -0.29 -7.19
C GLN A 193 -16.01 -1.81 -7.00
N LEU A 194 -15.24 -2.44 -6.09
CA LEU A 194 -15.40 -3.86 -5.77
C LEU A 194 -16.79 -4.17 -5.22
N VAL A 195 -17.36 -3.26 -4.43
CA VAL A 195 -18.68 -3.46 -3.86
C VAL A 195 -19.77 -3.31 -4.93
N GLN A 196 -19.62 -2.35 -5.84
CA GLN A 196 -20.53 -2.20 -6.97
C GLN A 196 -20.49 -3.44 -7.89
N ASN A 197 -19.30 -3.95 -8.18
CA ASN A 197 -19.13 -5.18 -8.96
C ASN A 197 -19.80 -6.39 -8.31
N GLN A 198 -19.70 -6.52 -6.98
CA GLN A 198 -20.39 -7.57 -6.24
C GLN A 198 -21.92 -7.39 -6.33
N ARG A 199 -22.44 -6.17 -6.16
CA ARG A 199 -23.88 -5.87 -6.29
C ARG A 199 -24.41 -6.23 -7.68
N TRP A 200 -23.66 -5.94 -8.75
CA TRP A 200 -24.06 -6.33 -10.11
C TRP A 200 -24.05 -7.85 -10.30
N THR A 201 -23.14 -8.55 -9.64
CA THR A 201 -23.10 -10.02 -9.62
C THR A 201 -24.35 -10.56 -8.93
N ASP A 202 -24.72 -10.00 -7.78
CA ASP A 202 -25.94 -10.39 -7.04
C ASP A 202 -27.23 -10.08 -7.84
N GLN A 203 -27.20 -9.08 -8.71
CA GLN A 203 -28.27 -8.76 -9.67
C GLN A 203 -28.32 -9.68 -10.89
N GLY A 204 -27.40 -10.64 -11.01
CA GLY A 204 -27.35 -11.59 -12.12
C GLY A 204 -26.76 -11.04 -13.42
N LYS A 205 -26.04 -9.91 -13.37
CA LYS A 205 -25.40 -9.34 -14.58
C LYS A 205 -24.25 -10.22 -15.06
N THR A 206 -24.17 -10.41 -16.38
CA THR A 206 -23.08 -11.16 -17.00
C THR A 206 -21.74 -10.44 -16.82
N ARG A 207 -20.64 -11.16 -17.03
CA ARG A 207 -19.30 -10.59 -16.91
C ARG A 207 -19.08 -9.43 -17.89
N GLU A 208 -19.50 -9.58 -19.14
CA GLU A 208 -19.34 -8.57 -20.19
C GLU A 208 -20.12 -7.29 -19.87
N GLU A 209 -21.36 -7.43 -19.39
CA GLU A 209 -22.17 -6.29 -18.95
C GLU A 209 -21.52 -5.56 -17.78
N ARG A 210 -20.95 -6.28 -16.81
CA ARG A 210 -20.23 -5.68 -15.67
C ARG A 210 -18.98 -4.93 -16.12
N GLU A 211 -18.20 -5.51 -17.03
CA GLU A 211 -17.02 -4.84 -17.59
C GLU A 211 -17.39 -3.56 -18.35
N LEU A 212 -18.49 -3.57 -19.10
CA LEU A 212 -19.00 -2.38 -19.79
C LEU A 212 -19.44 -1.30 -18.80
N LEU A 213 -20.22 -1.66 -17.77
CA LEU A 213 -20.68 -0.73 -16.74
C LEU A 213 -19.51 -0.14 -15.95
N GLN A 214 -18.52 -0.96 -15.62
CA GLN A 214 -17.31 -0.51 -14.93
C GLN A 214 -16.58 0.53 -15.79
N ARG A 215 -16.34 0.25 -17.08
CA ARG A 215 -15.69 1.20 -17.99
C ARG A 215 -16.45 2.51 -18.12
N GLN A 216 -17.79 2.48 -18.15
CA GLN A 216 -18.61 3.68 -18.19
C GLN A 216 -18.50 4.49 -16.89
N ALA A 217 -18.53 3.82 -15.74
CA ALA A 217 -18.36 4.45 -14.44
C ALA A 217 -16.97 5.08 -14.30
N ASP A 218 -15.91 4.35 -14.67
CA ASP A 218 -14.52 4.82 -14.64
C ASP A 218 -14.33 6.05 -15.55
N ALA A 219 -14.92 6.02 -16.75
CA ALA A 219 -14.85 7.15 -17.68
C ALA A 219 -15.58 8.39 -17.13
N ALA A 220 -16.73 8.21 -16.46
CA ALA A 220 -17.46 9.29 -15.84
C ALA A 220 -16.69 9.88 -14.64
N GLU A 221 -16.13 9.03 -13.77
CA GLU A 221 -15.32 9.44 -12.62
C GLU A 221 -14.06 10.19 -13.08
N ALA A 222 -13.37 9.68 -14.11
CA ALA A 222 -12.20 10.34 -14.69
C ALA A 222 -12.55 11.71 -15.31
N ALA A 223 -13.70 11.83 -15.99
CA ALA A 223 -14.17 13.10 -16.54
C ALA A 223 -14.49 14.12 -15.43
N GLU A 224 -15.14 13.68 -14.35
CA GLU A 224 -15.43 14.53 -13.20
C GLU A 224 -14.14 14.98 -12.50
N ALA A 225 -13.23 14.05 -12.22
CA ALA A 225 -11.94 14.36 -11.60
C ALA A 225 -11.12 15.34 -12.47
N ALA A 226 -11.09 15.15 -13.79
CA ALA A 226 -10.43 16.06 -14.71
C ALA A 226 -11.08 17.46 -14.72
N ALA A 227 -12.41 17.54 -14.64
CA ALA A 227 -13.12 18.81 -14.55
C ALA A 227 -12.84 19.54 -13.22
N GLN A 228 -12.85 18.81 -12.10
CA GLN A 228 -12.52 19.35 -10.78
C GLN A 228 -11.06 19.82 -10.72
N GLU A 229 -10.12 19.07 -11.29
CA GLU A 229 -8.71 19.44 -11.33
C GLU A 229 -8.46 20.66 -12.22
N ARG A 230 -9.12 20.75 -13.39
CA ARG A 230 -9.09 21.96 -14.24
C ARG A 230 -9.58 23.18 -13.47
N LYS A 231 -10.75 23.07 -12.84
CA LYS A 231 -11.32 24.14 -12.02
C LYS A 231 -10.37 24.54 -10.88
N ARG A 232 -9.78 23.58 -10.16
CA ARG A 232 -8.79 23.84 -9.11
C ARG A 232 -7.56 24.58 -9.63
N ARG A 233 -7.06 24.21 -10.82
CA ARG A 233 -5.92 24.90 -11.46
C ARG A 233 -6.26 26.30 -11.89
N GLU A 234 -7.44 26.51 -12.46
CA GLU A 234 -7.94 27.83 -12.84
C GLU A 234 -8.12 28.73 -11.60
N ASP A 235 -8.75 28.20 -10.54
CA ASP A 235 -8.92 28.91 -9.27
C ASP A 235 -7.57 29.24 -8.61
N ALA A 236 -6.59 28.32 -8.67
CA ALA A 236 -5.25 28.55 -8.15
C ALA A 236 -4.48 29.59 -8.98
N ALA A 237 -4.55 29.51 -10.31
CA ALA A 237 -3.93 30.48 -11.22
C ALA A 237 -4.55 31.87 -11.06
N ALA A 238 -5.86 31.97 -10.84
CA ALA A 238 -6.54 33.24 -10.58
C ALA A 238 -6.10 33.91 -9.27
N ARG A 239 -5.65 33.11 -8.27
CA ARG A 239 -5.13 33.62 -6.99
C ARG A 239 -3.68 34.07 -7.06
N ILE A 240 -2.92 33.55 -8.03
CA ILE A 240 -1.47 33.76 -8.15
C ILE A 240 -1.18 34.76 -9.26
N ARG A 241 -0.54 35.88 -8.91
CA ARG A 241 -0.04 36.87 -9.87
C ARG A 241 1.49 36.83 -9.87
N VAL A 242 2.08 36.47 -11.01
CA VAL A 242 3.53 36.50 -11.20
C VAL A 242 3.93 37.80 -11.89
N VAL A 243 4.80 38.58 -11.24
CA VAL A 243 5.40 39.80 -11.80
C VAL A 243 6.86 39.52 -12.10
N GLN A 244 7.18 39.51 -13.39
CA GLN A 244 8.53 39.26 -13.90
C GLN A 244 9.48 40.38 -13.49
N GLY A 245 10.61 40.04 -12.88
CA GLY A 245 11.63 40.99 -12.46
C GLY A 245 12.94 40.82 -13.23
N ARG A 246 13.95 41.64 -12.90
CA ARG A 246 15.26 41.56 -13.56
C ARG A 246 16.10 40.35 -13.13
N ARG A 247 15.96 39.88 -11.89
CA ARG A 247 16.70 38.74 -11.31
C ARG A 247 15.80 37.65 -10.75
N TRP A 248 14.59 38.02 -10.32
CA TRP A 248 13.64 37.16 -9.64
C TRP A 248 12.25 37.48 -10.14
N ASP A 249 11.40 36.45 -10.18
CA ASP A 249 9.98 36.60 -10.41
C ASP A 249 9.27 36.69 -9.07
N PHE A 250 8.45 37.73 -8.90
CA PHE A 250 7.69 37.93 -7.69
C PHE A 250 6.33 37.25 -7.83
N VAL A 251 6.08 36.25 -6.99
CA VAL A 251 4.82 35.49 -6.96
C VAL A 251 3.95 36.03 -5.83
N PHE A 252 2.86 36.71 -6.18
CA PHE A 252 1.88 37.23 -5.23
C PHE A 252 0.69 36.30 -5.17
N GLU A 253 0.40 35.75 -3.99
CA GLU A 253 -0.81 34.96 -3.74
C GLU A 253 -1.81 35.80 -2.93
N ASN A 254 -3.05 35.87 -3.41
CA ASN A 254 -4.11 36.54 -2.64
C ASN A 254 -4.67 35.60 -1.57
N VAL A 255 -4.38 35.93 -0.31
CA VAL A 255 -4.73 35.12 0.87
C VAL A 255 -5.42 35.97 1.93
N THR A 256 -6.44 35.40 2.59
CA THR A 256 -7.12 36.00 3.73
C THR A 256 -6.58 35.41 5.05
N GLY A 257 -6.23 36.26 6.02
CA GLY A 257 -5.79 35.80 7.34
C GLY A 257 -4.36 35.23 7.40
N ALA A 258 -3.51 35.50 6.41
CA ALA A 258 -2.11 35.10 6.41
C ALA A 258 -1.22 36.15 7.11
N GLY A 259 -0.21 35.69 7.85
CA GLY A 259 0.77 36.54 8.52
C GLY A 259 1.38 35.89 9.77
N HIS A 260 2.42 36.52 10.31
CA HIS A 260 2.97 36.13 11.61
C HIS A 260 2.01 36.60 12.71
N ARG A 261 1.57 35.69 13.59
CA ARG A 261 0.60 36.00 14.64
C ARG A 261 1.28 36.80 15.76
N TYR A 262 0.69 37.92 16.15
CA TYR A 262 1.15 38.73 17.29
C TYR A 262 0.74 38.11 18.63
N GLY A 263 1.50 38.42 19.69
CA GLY A 263 1.21 37.94 21.05
C GLY A 263 1.54 36.46 21.27
N PHE A 264 2.26 35.82 20.35
CA PHE A 264 2.70 34.43 20.47
C PHE A 264 4.22 34.36 20.70
N PRO A 265 4.69 33.94 21.90
CA PRO A 265 6.13 33.89 22.19
C PRO A 265 6.82 32.78 21.40
N HIS A 266 8.13 32.95 21.15
CA HIS A 266 8.93 31.93 20.49
C HIS A 266 8.91 30.60 21.26
N GLU A 267 8.71 29.50 20.52
CA GLU A 267 8.66 28.15 21.07
C GLU A 267 10.02 27.44 21.05
N ASP A 268 11.10 28.14 20.69
CA ASP A 268 12.42 27.55 20.45
C ASP A 268 13.03 26.85 21.66
N ARG A 269 12.65 27.26 22.87
CA ARG A 269 13.11 26.69 24.15
C ARG A 269 12.20 25.55 24.64
N LYS A 270 11.05 25.32 24.02
CA LYS A 270 10.13 24.24 24.41
C LYS A 270 10.69 22.90 23.93
N ARG A 271 10.65 21.89 24.81
CA ARG A 271 11.13 20.54 24.51
C ARG A 271 10.19 19.88 23.49
N GLY A 272 10.76 19.21 22.48
CA GLY A 272 10.00 18.43 21.49
C GLY A 272 9.47 19.23 20.29
N HIS A 273 9.80 20.52 20.16
CA HIS A 273 9.43 21.28 18.96
C HIS A 273 10.25 20.83 17.73
N VAL A 274 9.55 20.61 16.62
CA VAL A 274 10.15 20.19 15.35
C VAL A 274 10.78 21.41 14.67
N LYS A 275 12.10 21.34 14.42
CA LYS A 275 12.89 22.38 13.74
C LYS A 275 13.47 21.90 12.40
N ILE A 276 12.92 20.81 11.88
CA ILE A 276 13.33 20.13 10.65
C ILE A 276 12.16 20.26 9.66
N PRO A 277 12.41 20.40 8.33
CA PRO A 277 11.34 20.45 7.34
C PRO A 277 10.41 19.22 7.45
N THR A 278 9.10 19.46 7.54
CA THR A 278 8.07 18.41 7.65
C THR A 278 7.43 18.01 6.32
N SER A 279 7.74 18.75 5.26
CA SER A 279 7.29 18.55 3.89
C SER A 279 8.37 19.03 2.92
N ALA A 280 8.49 18.34 1.79
CA ALA A 280 9.48 18.60 0.73
C ALA A 280 8.76 18.91 -0.58
#